data_AF-A0AAU7VNF6-F1
#
_entry.id   AF-A0AAU7VNF6-F1
#
_cell.length_a   1.000
_cell.length_b   1.000
_cell.length_c   1.000
_cell.angle_alpha   90.00
_cell.angle_beta   90.00
_cell.angle_gamma   90.00
#
_symmetry.space_group_name_H-M   'P 1'
#
loop_
_entity.id
_entity.type
_entity.pdbx_description
1 polymer ?
#
loop_
_entity_poly.entity_id
_entity_poly.type
_entity_poly.pdbx_seq_one_letter_code
_entity_poly.pdbx_strand_id
1 'polypeptide(L)' 'MTLEESQKENDEKVVKHDITFLLSKKQSIYFQNKTLDFSKGIFGKGKFKLKNI' A
#
# COMPACT_ATOMS: atom_id res chain seq x y z
N MET A 1 2.41 3.85 -6.00
CA MET A 1 2.29 2.38 -5.93
C MET A 1 2.56 1.83 -7.31
N THR A 2 3.25 0.70 -7.40
CA THR A 2 3.46 -0.04 -8.65
C THR A 2 3.22 -1.51 -8.38
N LEU A 3 2.85 -2.27 -9.40
CA LEU A 3 2.87 -3.73 -9.34
C LEU A 3 4.31 -4.18 -9.52
N GLU A 4 4.74 -5.13 -8.69
CA GLU A 4 6.06 -5.74 -8.74
C GLU A 4 5.86 -7.25 -8.83
N GLU A 5 6.66 -7.91 -9.65
CA GLU A 5 6.61 -9.37 -9.81
C GLU A 5 7.38 -10.09 -8.70
N SER A 6 8.28 -9.39 -8.00
CA SER A 6 9.15 -9.98 -6.98
C SER A 6 9.45 -9.02 -5.82
N GLN A 7 9.81 -9.60 -4.67
CA GLN A 7 10.23 -8.90 -3.47
C GLN A 7 11.72 -8.57 -3.53
N LYS A 8 12.12 -7.35 -3.12
CA LYS A 8 13.54 -6.99 -2.96
C LYS A 8 14.05 -7.41 -1.58
N GLU A 9 15.36 -7.59 -1.45
CA GLU A 9 16.05 -8.14 -0.26
C GLU A 9 15.67 -7.47 1.09
N ASN A 10 15.21 -6.22 1.07
CA ASN A 10 14.87 -5.45 2.27
C ASN A 10 13.43 -4.92 2.29
N ASP A 11 12.56 -5.47 1.45
CA ASP A 11 11.14 -5.16 1.49
C ASP A 11 10.48 -5.94 2.63
N GLU A 12 9.66 -5.23 3.41
CA GLU A 12 8.75 -5.83 4.37
C GLU A 12 7.49 -6.32 3.62
N LYS A 13 7.07 -7.55 3.92
CA LYS A 13 5.89 -8.18 3.33
C LYS A 13 4.70 -8.02 4.28
N VAL A 14 3.64 -7.38 3.80
CA VAL A 14 2.38 -7.21 4.54
C VAL A 14 1.24 -7.78 3.70
N VAL A 15 0.51 -8.74 4.24
CA VAL A 15 -0.64 -9.35 3.55
C VAL A 15 -1.93 -8.77 4.11
N LYS A 16 -2.78 -8.21 3.23
CA LYS A 16 -4.13 -7.73 3.58
C LYS A 16 -5.12 -8.06 2.47
N HIS A 17 -6.25 -8.69 2.81
CA HIS A 17 -7.28 -9.09 1.84
C HIS A 17 -6.70 -9.89 0.66
N ASP A 18 -5.82 -10.84 0.97
CA ASP A 18 -5.10 -11.68 0.00
C ASP A 18 -4.19 -10.93 -1.00
N ILE A 19 -4.02 -9.62 -0.81
CA ILE A 19 -3.07 -8.80 -1.55
C ILE A 19 -1.76 -8.73 -0.74
N THR A 20 -0.66 -9.07 -1.40
CA THR A 20 0.69 -8.87 -0.85
C THR A 20 1.17 -7.46 -1.16
N PHE A 21 1.42 -6.68 -0.12
CA PHE A 21 2.09 -5.39 -0.20
C PHE A 21 3.58 -5.56 0.15
N LEU A 22 4.42 -4.92 -0.64
CA LEU A 22 5.87 -4.86 -0.44
C LEU A 22 6.22 -3.44 -0.05
N LEU A 23 6.75 -3.26 1.16
CA LEU A 23 7.15 -1.96 1.70
C LEU A 23 8.66 -1.92 1.83
N SER A 24 9.32 -1.08 1.04
CA SER A 24 10.75 -0.87 1.25
C SER A 24 11.04 -0.42 2.69
N LYS A 25 12.14 -0.91 3.28
CA LYS A 25 12.55 -0.55 4.64
C LYS A 25 12.50 0.95 4.92
N LYS A 26 12.93 1.78 3.96
CA LYS A 26 12.92 3.26 4.06
C LYS A 26 11.53 3.85 4.17
N GLN A 27 10.53 3.19 3.59
CA GLN A 27 9.16 3.70 3.52
C GLN A 27 8.25 3.11 4.60
N SER A 28 8.59 1.93 5.17
CA SER A 28 7.82 1.22 6.19
C SER A 28 7.30 2.15 7.30
N ILE A 29 8.14 3.09 7.77
CA ILE A 29 7.79 4.06 8.82
C ILE A 29 6.56 4.93 8.48
N TYR A 30 6.32 5.23 7.20
CA TYR A 30 5.19 6.05 6.78
C TYR A 30 3.88 5.28 6.74
N PHE A 31 3.93 3.94 6.77
CA PHE A 31 2.78 3.05 6.75
C PHE A 31 2.43 2.49 8.14
N GLN A 32 3.26 2.75 9.16
CA GLN A 32 2.94 2.43 10.55
C GLN A 32 1.67 3.19 10.99
N ASN A 33 0.73 2.45 11.60
CA ASN A 33 -0.58 2.96 12.02
C ASN A 33 -1.36 3.67 10.90
N LYS A 34 -1.17 3.23 9.64
CA LYS A 34 -1.97 3.67 8.51
C LYS A 34 -2.81 2.55 7.92
N THR A 35 -3.96 2.91 7.37
CA THR A 35 -4.71 2.09 6.43
C THR A 35 -4.68 2.72 5.04
N LEU A 36 -4.83 1.90 4.01
CA LEU A 36 -4.90 2.32 2.61
C LEU A 36 -6.32 2.08 2.09
N ASP A 37 -7.03 3.17 1.80
CA ASP A 37 -8.39 3.11 1.28
C ASP A 37 -8.43 3.50 -0.20
N PHE A 38 -9.39 2.95 -0.94
CA PHE A 38 -9.71 3.40 -2.29
C PHE A 38 -11.01 4.21 -2.28
N SER A 39 -10.97 5.42 -2.84
CA SER A 39 -12.17 6.24 -3.05
C SER A 39 -12.42 6.45 -4.54
N LYS A 40 -13.60 6.05 -5.01
CA LYS A 40 -14.05 6.30 -6.39
C LYS A 40 -14.65 7.70 -6.49
N GLY A 41 -14.17 8.48 -7.45
CA GLY A 41 -14.73 9.77 -7.81
C GLY A 41 -15.91 9.63 -8.79
N ILE A 42 -16.65 10.72 -8.95
CA ILE A 42 -17.90 10.78 -9.74
C ILE A 42 -17.67 10.41 -11.22
N PHE A 43 -16.48 10.65 -11.76
CA PHE A 43 -16.12 10.35 -13.16
C PHE A 43 -15.46 8.96 -13.34
N GLY A 44 -15.71 8.01 -12.44
CA GLY A 44 -15.14 6.66 -12.52
C GLY A 44 -13.65 6.56 -12.18
N LYS A 45 -12.94 7.69 -12.09
CA LYS A 45 -11.56 7.75 -11.61
C LYS A 45 -11.51 7.54 -10.11
N GLY A 46 -10.68 6.61 -9.65
CA GLY A 46 -10.44 6.39 -8.23
C GLY A 46 -9.08 6.87 -7.78
N LYS A 47 -8.93 7.08 -6.48
CA LYS A 47 -7.65 7.38 -5.84
C LYS A 47 -7.48 6.57 -4.56
N PHE A 48 -6.26 6.11 -4.34
CA PHE A 48 -5.85 5.54 -3.07
C PHE A 48 -5.53 6.66 -2.07
N LYS A 49 -5.88 6.46 -0.80
CA LYS A 49 -5.65 7.39 0.29
C LYS A 49 -5.07 6.64 1.48
N LEU A 50 -3.99 7.17 2.04
CA LEU A 50 -3.50 6.77 3.35
C LEU A 50 -4.31 7.50 4.43
N LYS A 51 -4.80 6.76 5.41
CA LYS A 51 -5.50 7.29 6.59
C LYS A 51 -4.82 6.80 7.86
N ASN A 52 -4.83 7.63 8.91
CA ASN A 52 -4.38 7.21 10.23
C ASN A 52 -5.46 6.28 10.83
N ILE A 53 -5.02 5.23 11.53
CA ILE A 53 -5.86 4.33 12.31
C ILE A 53 -5.98 4.87 13.73
#